data_AF-A0A2A8ZQL7-F1
#
_entry.id   AF-A0A2A8ZQL7-F1
#
_cell.length_a   1.000
_cell.length_b   1.000
_cell.length_c   1.000
_cell.angle_alpha   90.00
_cell.angle_beta   90.00
_cell.angle_gamma   90.00
#
_symmetry.space_group_name_H-M   'P 1'
#
loop_
_entity.id
_entity.type
_entity.pdbx_description
1 polymer ?
#
loop_
_entity_poly.entity_id
_entity_poly.type
_entity_poly.pdbx_seq_one_letter_code
_entity_poly.pdbx_strand_id
1 'polypeptide(L)' 'MTKKLFTERDIQILSNNPYIKSVSQKGITYTDEFKRIFIEENEKGKLPRNIFEECGFDIDMIGMKRIMSSGS' A
#
# COMPACT_ATOMS: atom_id res chain seq x y z
N MET A 1 11.19 16.69 -7.95
CA MET A 1 10.52 15.47 -7.46
C MET A 1 10.24 15.63 -5.96
N THR A 2 9.13 16.26 -5.60
CA THR A 2 8.77 16.42 -4.19
C THR A 2 8.39 15.06 -3.63
N LYS A 3 9.19 14.53 -2.70
CA LYS A 3 8.85 13.30 -1.97
C LYS A 3 7.64 13.64 -1.10
N LYS A 4 6.42 13.25 -1.51
CA LYS A 4 5.25 13.29 -0.62
C LYS A 4 5.60 12.44 0.61
N LEU A 5 5.83 13.07 1.75
CA LEU A 5 6.06 12.36 3.01
C LEU A 5 4.69 12.03 3.61
N PHE A 6 4.58 10.85 4.22
CA PHE A 6 3.41 10.51 5.03
C PHE A 6 3.44 11.37 6.30
N THR A 7 2.32 12.02 6.60
CA THR A 7 2.15 12.74 7.86
C THR A 7 1.92 11.76 9.01
N GLU A 8 2.06 12.20 10.26
CA GLU A 8 1.80 11.32 11.41
C GLU A 8 0.38 10.75 11.42
N ARG A 9 -0.62 11.55 10.99
CA ARG A 9 -1.99 11.05 10.79
C ARG A 9 -2.03 9.94 9.76
N ASP A 10 -1.29 10.11 8.65
CA ASP A 10 -1.26 9.10 7.62
C ASP A 10 -0.64 7.79 8.13
N ILE A 11 0.47 7.92 8.85
CA ILE A 11 1.17 6.80 9.49
C ILE A 11 0.24 6.09 10.48
N GLN A 12 -0.53 6.81 11.31
CA GLN A 12 -1.45 6.19 12.26
C GLN A 12 -2.58 5.43 11.57
N ILE A 13 -3.22 6.01 10.55
CA ILE A 13 -4.32 5.36 9.83
C ILE A 13 -3.80 4.11 9.11
N LEU A 14 -2.65 4.21 8.43
CA LEU A 14 -2.00 3.09 7.76
C LEU A 14 -1.54 2.02 8.76
N SER A 15 -0.98 2.40 9.91
CA SER A 15 -0.53 1.46 10.94
C SER A 15 -1.67 0.71 11.62
N ASN A 16 -2.92 1.17 11.50
CA ASN A 16 -4.09 0.43 11.98
C ASN A 16 -4.50 -0.71 11.04
N ASN A 17 -3.97 -0.75 9.80
CA ASN A 17 -4.30 -1.81 8.86
C ASN A 17 -3.49 -3.09 9.17
N PRO A 18 -4.13 -4.27 9.32
CA PRO A 18 -3.45 -5.54 9.62
C PRO A 18 -2.45 -5.98 8.54
N TYR A 19 -2.57 -5.46 7.33
CA TYR A 19 -1.69 -5.75 6.20
C TYR A 19 -0.41 -4.90 6.19
N ILE A 20 -0.22 -4.00 7.17
CA ILE A 20 0.98 -3.18 7.33
C ILE A 20 1.83 -3.72 8.48
N LYS A 21 3.10 -4.00 8.18
CA LYS A 21 4.11 -4.41 9.16
C LYS A 21 4.72 -3.22 9.88
N SER A 22 5.04 -2.17 9.12
CA SER A 22 5.58 -0.92 9.67
C SER A 22 5.42 0.20 8.65
N VAL A 23 5.09 1.40 9.11
CA VAL A 23 4.96 2.57 8.25
C VAL A 23 5.85 3.69 8.77
N SER A 24 6.51 4.37 7.84
CA SER A 24 7.43 5.48 8.09
C SER A 24 7.09 6.63 7.16
N GLN A 25 7.53 7.85 7.49
CA GLN A 25 7.29 9.05 6.67
C GLN A 25 7.73 8.89 5.20
N LYS A 26 8.72 8.02 4.94
CA LYS A 26 9.30 7.80 3.61
C LYS A 26 8.68 6.61 2.86
N GLY A 27 8.09 5.64 3.54
CA GLY A 27 7.63 4.39 2.94
C GLY A 27 6.82 3.49 3.86
N ILE A 28 6.17 2.49 3.27
CA ILE A 28 5.32 1.51 3.95
C ILE A 28 5.96 0.14 3.77
N THR A 29 6.03 -0.62 4.86
CA THR A 29 6.46 -2.02 4.87
C THR A 29 5.22 -2.88 5.05
N TYR A 30 4.88 -3.67 4.06
CA TYR A 30 3.74 -4.57 4.10
C TYR A 30 4.08 -5.89 4.80
N THR A 31 3.06 -6.54 5.36
CA THR A 31 3.19 -7.89 5.91
C THR A 31 3.42 -8.91 4.80
N ASP A 32 4.00 -10.06 5.15
CA ASP A 32 4.24 -11.13 4.19
C ASP A 32 2.93 -11.77 3.71
N GLU A 33 1.87 -11.68 4.49
CA GLU A 33 0.51 -12.07 4.10
C GLU A 33 -0.03 -11.20 2.96
N PHE A 34 0.09 -9.86 3.09
CA PHE A 34 -0.31 -8.95 2.03
C PHE A 34 0.49 -9.19 0.75
N LYS A 35 1.81 -9.44 0.85
CA LYS A 35 2.63 -9.73 -0.33
C LYS A 35 2.15 -10.99 -1.06
N ARG A 36 1.74 -12.03 -0.34
CA ARG A 36 1.18 -13.25 -0.96
C ARG A 36 -0.12 -12.95 -1.70
N ILE A 37 -1.05 -12.26 -1.05
CA ILE A 37 -2.31 -11.83 -1.68
C ILE A 37 -2.01 -10.98 -2.92
N PHE A 38 -1.09 -10.02 -2.79
CA PHE A 38 -0.70 -9.15 -3.89
C PHE A 38 -0.15 -9.92 -5.08
N ILE A 39 0.77 -10.86 -4.86
CA ILE A 39 1.33 -11.69 -5.93
C ILE A 39 0.23 -12.53 -6.58
N GLU A 40 -0.58 -13.23 -5.79
CA GLU A 40 -1.64 -14.11 -6.30
C GLU A 40 -2.68 -13.34 -7.13
N GLU A 41 -3.15 -12.20 -6.62
CA GLU A 41 -4.14 -11.38 -7.30
C GLU A 41 -3.56 -10.68 -8.54
N ASN A 42 -2.29 -10.25 -8.48
CA ASN A 42 -1.58 -9.67 -9.61
C ASN A 42 -1.32 -10.71 -10.71
N GLU A 43 -1.00 -11.96 -10.34
CA GLU A 43 -0.90 -13.10 -11.29
C GLU A 43 -2.25 -13.42 -11.94
N LYS A 44 -3.37 -13.24 -11.22
CA LYS A 44 -4.73 -13.32 -11.80
C LYS A 44 -5.05 -12.14 -12.74
N GLY A 45 -4.16 -11.16 -12.87
CA GLY A 45 -4.33 -9.99 -13.72
C GLY A 45 -5.12 -8.85 -13.06
N LYS A 46 -5.34 -8.90 -11.74
CA LYS A 46 -5.93 -7.75 -11.03
C LYS A 46 -4.93 -6.60 -10.97
N LEU A 47 -5.45 -5.39 -11.11
CA LEU A 47 -4.65 -4.18 -10.97
C LEU A 47 -4.23 -4.00 -9.51
N PRO A 48 -2.99 -3.55 -9.24
CA PRO A 48 -2.50 -3.24 -7.90
C PRO A 48 -3.50 -2.39 -7.11
N ARG A 49 -4.09 -1.37 -7.75
CA ARG A 49 -5.13 -0.51 -7.16
C ARG A 49 -6.28 -1.31 -6.54
N ASN A 50 -6.83 -2.28 -7.29
CA ASN A 50 -7.97 -3.06 -6.84
C ASN A 50 -7.59 -3.92 -5.64
N ILE A 51 -6.39 -4.52 -5.64
CA ILE A 51 -5.88 -5.33 -4.54
C ILE A 51 -5.76 -4.48 -3.27
N PHE A 52 -5.23 -3.27 -3.39
CA PHE A 52 -5.16 -2.32 -2.28
C PHE A 52 -6.57 -1.93 -1.78
N GLU A 53 -7.53 -1.64 -2.67
CA GLU A 53 -8.92 -1.33 -2.27
C GLU A 53 -9.59 -2.51 -1.56
N GLU A 54 -9.42 -3.74 -2.07
CA GLU A 54 -9.99 -4.96 -1.46
C GLU A 54 -9.36 -5.29 -0.10
N CYS A 55 -8.08 -4.98 0.10
CA CYS A 55 -7.41 -5.10 1.40
C CYS A 55 -7.70 -3.91 2.34
N GLY A 56 -8.64 -3.02 2.00
CA GLY A 56 -9.06 -1.90 2.84
C GLY A 56 -8.02 -0.79 2.93
N PHE A 57 -7.15 -0.66 1.93
CA PHE A 57 -6.24 0.48 1.82
C PHE A 57 -6.89 1.65 1.11
N ASP A 58 -6.65 2.84 1.64
CA ASP A 58 -7.09 4.08 1.02
C ASP A 58 -6.11 4.50 -0.09
N ILE A 59 -6.55 4.37 -1.33
CA ILE A 59 -5.74 4.61 -2.54
C ILE A 59 -5.33 6.08 -2.65
N ASP A 60 -6.21 7.00 -2.23
CA ASP A 60 -5.96 8.43 -2.28
C ASP A 60 -4.85 8.80 -1.29
N MET A 61 -4.90 8.17 -0.13
CA MET A 61 -3.93 8.29 0.95
C MET A 61 -2.54 7.75 0.61
N ILE A 62 -2.44 6.54 0.06
CA ILE A 62 -1.16 5.95 -0.39
C ILE A 62 -0.63 6.71 -1.61
N GLY A 63 -1.55 7.14 -2.48
CA GLY A 63 -1.27 7.80 -3.74
C GLY A 63 -1.00 6.80 -4.86
N MET A 64 -1.77 6.91 -5.95
CA MET A 64 -1.66 6.05 -7.14
C MET A 64 -0.23 5.91 -7.69
N LYS A 65 0.59 6.96 -7.58
CA LYS A 65 1.97 6.95 -8.10
C LYS A 65 2.84 5.91 -7.40
N ARG A 66 2.59 5.63 -6.11
CA ARG A 66 3.32 4.59 -5.37
C ARG A 66 2.78 3.20 -5.70
N ILE A 67 1.46 3.07 -5.81
CA ILE A 67 0.77 1.81 -6.14
C ILE A 67 1.19 1.30 -7.53
N MET A 68 1.22 2.18 -8.54
CA MET A 68 1.66 1.83 -9.89
C MET A 68 3.15 1.44 -9.94
N SER A 69 4.02 2.12 -9.17
CA SER A 69 5.44 1.74 -9.08
C SER A 69 5.69 0.43 -8.33
N SER A 70 4.73 -0.10 -7.57
CA SER A 70 4.87 -1.39 -6.90
C SER A 70 4.53 -2.59 -7.80
N GLY A 71 3.88 -2.38 -8.94
CA GLY A 71 3.50 -3.42 -9.90
C GLY A 71 4.23 -3.37 -11.23
N SER A 72 5.20 -2.46 -11.41
CA SER A 72 6.02 -2.35 -12.63
C SER A 72 7.36 -3.07 -12.49
#